data_AF-M5CDP6-F1
#
_entry.id   AF-M5CDP6-F1
#
_cell.length_a   1.000
_cell.length_b   1.000
_cell.length_c   1.000
_cell.angle_alpha   90.00
_cell.angle_beta   90.00
_cell.angle_gamma   90.00
#
_symmetry.space_group_name_H-M   'P 1'
#
loop_
_entity.id
_entity.type
_entity.pdbx_description
1 polymer ?
#
loop_
_entity_poly.entity_id
_entity_poly.type
_entity_poly.pdbx_seq_one_letter_code
_entity_poly.pdbx_strand_id
1 'polypeptide(L)'
;MRIHDVFYVGLLSKVKRNEFQAWENRPPPITVDGEEEYEVEGIMDSRETKGKWEYLIKWKGYGPEESTWEPKANLKNAAKHLKKYEKFLRQKSLDATKGL
;
A
#
# COMPACT_ATOMS: atom_id res chain seq x y z
N MET A 1 -24.17 8.18 25.69
CA MET A 1 -23.81 6.88 25.09
C MET A 1 -22.29 6.78 25.11
N ARG A 2 -21.71 5.89 25.92
CA ARG A 2 -20.25 5.73 26.04
C ARG A 2 -19.89 4.45 25.28
N ILE A 3 -19.30 4.58 24.10
CA ILE A 3 -18.75 3.43 23.38
C ILE A 3 -17.36 3.21 23.98
N HIS A 4 -17.14 2.05 24.59
CA HIS A 4 -15.85 1.64 25.11
C HIS A 4 -15.12 0.83 24.03
N ASP A 5 -13.82 1.06 23.87
CA ASP A 5 -12.93 0.26 23.01
C ASP A 5 -12.62 -1.11 23.62
N VAL A 6 -13.67 -1.78 24.10
CA VAL A 6 -13.64 -3.10 24.72
C VAL A 6 -14.73 -3.91 24.03
N PHE A 7 -14.32 -4.76 23.09
CA PHE A 7 -15.21 -5.70 22.42
C PHE A 7 -15.06 -7.09 23.02
N TYR A 8 -16.17 -7.83 23.10
CA TYR A 8 -16.15 -9.22 23.54
C TYR A 8 -15.43 -10.07 22.48
N VAL A 9 -14.27 -10.62 22.84
CA VAL A 9 -13.42 -11.42 21.93
C VAL A 9 -14.18 -12.62 21.36
N GLY A 10 -15.20 -13.15 22.06
CA GLY A 10 -16.04 -14.23 21.52
C GLY A 10 -17.04 -13.81 20.42
N LEU A 11 -17.22 -12.51 20.15
CA LEU A 11 -17.93 -12.01 18.97
C LEU A 11 -17.02 -11.92 17.75
N LEU A 12 -15.70 -12.04 17.94
CA LEU A 12 -14.79 -12.19 16.81
C LEU A 12 -15.02 -13.56 16.20
N SER A 13 -15.64 -13.57 15.03
CA SER A 13 -15.63 -14.75 14.18
C SER A 13 -14.26 -14.88 13.52
N LYS A 14 -13.77 -16.12 13.38
CA LYS A 14 -12.64 -16.39 12.48
C LYS A 14 -12.99 -15.80 11.12
N VAL A 15 -12.06 -15.03 10.56
CA VAL A 15 -12.25 -14.38 9.26
C VAL A 15 -12.80 -15.44 8.28
N LYS A 16 -14.04 -15.24 7.82
CA LYS A 16 -14.64 -16.09 6.78
C LYS A 16 -14.09 -15.65 5.45
N ARG A 17 -12.86 -16.07 5.26
CA ARG A 17 -12.12 -16.11 4.01
C ARG A 17 -13.04 -16.76 2.94
N ASN A 18 -13.57 -15.98 2.01
CA ASN A 18 -14.26 -16.50 0.82
C ASN A 18 -13.25 -17.15 -0.14
N GLU A 19 -13.28 -18.48 -0.26
CA GLU A 19 -12.30 -19.32 -0.98
C GLU A 19 -12.21 -19.04 -2.50
N PHE A 20 -13.05 -18.16 -3.06
CA PHE A 20 -12.91 -17.67 -4.43
C PHE A 20 -11.87 -16.54 -4.56
N GLN A 21 -10.60 -16.92 -4.38
CA GLN A 21 -9.44 -16.42 -5.14
C GLN A 21 -8.84 -15.04 -4.79
N ALA A 22 -8.26 -14.85 -3.60
CA ALA A 22 -7.32 -13.74 -3.40
C ALA A 22 -6.04 -14.11 -2.63
N TRP A 23 -6.11 -14.99 -1.65
CA TRP A 23 -4.97 -15.19 -0.72
C TRP A 23 -4.12 -16.43 -1.02
N GLU A 24 -4.55 -17.32 -1.92
CA GLU A 24 -3.74 -18.46 -2.40
C GLU A 24 -2.78 -18.10 -3.56
N ASN A 25 -2.97 -16.95 -4.22
CA ASN A 25 -2.12 -16.52 -5.35
C ASN A 25 -1.17 -15.36 -4.99
N ARG A 26 -0.84 -15.20 -3.71
CA ARG A 26 0.15 -14.20 -3.29
C ARG A 26 1.52 -14.60 -3.83
N PRO A 27 2.22 -13.71 -4.54
CA PRO A 27 3.59 -14.00 -4.95
C PRO A 27 4.44 -14.18 -3.70
N PRO A 28 5.32 -15.19 -3.64
CA PRO A 28 6.28 -15.29 -2.56
C PRO A 28 7.22 -14.08 -2.60
N PRO A 29 7.75 -13.63 -1.44
CA PRO A 29 8.79 -12.63 -1.42
C PRO A 29 10.04 -13.13 -2.17
N ILE A 30 10.75 -12.20 -2.78
CA ILE A 30 12.04 -12.46 -3.43
C ILE A 30 13.13 -12.02 -2.46
N THR A 31 14.09 -12.88 -2.16
CA THR A 31 15.25 -12.47 -1.36
C THR A 31 16.28 -11.77 -2.24
N VAL A 32 16.59 -10.51 -1.92
CA VAL A 32 17.62 -9.70 -2.59
C VAL A 32 18.58 -9.21 -1.50
N ASP A 33 19.87 -9.49 -1.66
CA ASP A 33 20.92 -9.10 -0.70
C ASP A 33 20.66 -9.53 0.77
N GLY A 34 19.88 -10.60 0.96
CA GLY A 34 19.51 -11.11 2.29
C GLY A 34 18.26 -10.47 2.91
N GLU A 35 17.61 -9.53 2.22
CA GLU A 35 16.35 -8.90 2.61
C GLU A 35 15.19 -9.43 1.74
N GLU A 36 13.99 -9.50 2.31
CA GLU A 36 12.78 -9.88 1.56
C GLU A 36 12.20 -8.68 0.82
N GLU A 37 11.98 -8.84 -0.47
CA GLU A 37 11.29 -7.87 -1.33
C GLU A 37 9.95 -8.42 -1.83
N TYR A 38 8.96 -7.55 -1.91
CA TYR A 38 7.61 -7.88 -2.35
C TYR A 38 7.29 -7.14 -3.65
N GLU A 39 6.53 -7.80 -4.54
CA GLU A 39 6.16 -7.17 -5.81
C GLU A 39 5.16 -6.03 -5.59
N VAL A 40 5.52 -4.85 -6.08
CA VAL A 40 4.68 -3.65 -6.02
C VAL A 40 3.67 -3.66 -7.18
N GLU A 41 2.39 -3.50 -6.87
CA GLU A 41 1.35 -3.26 -7.87
C GLU A 41 1.25 -1.75 -8.20
N GLY A 42 1.32 -0.90 -7.19
CA GLY A 42 1.23 0.54 -7.37
C GLY A 42 1.57 1.37 -6.14
N ILE A 43 1.72 2.68 -6.35
CA ILE A 43 1.82 3.67 -5.28
C ILE A 43 0.48 4.38 -5.21
N MET A 44 -0.14 4.32 -4.04
CA MET A 44 -1.49 4.85 -3.80
C MET A 44 -1.44 6.29 -3.31
N ASP A 45 -0.46 6.59 -2.46
CA ASP A 45 -0.32 7.91 -1.84
C ASP A 45 1.13 8.22 -1.45
N SER A 46 1.40 9.47 -1.11
CA SER A 46 2.69 9.94 -0.61
C SER A 46 2.49 10.95 0.51
N ARG A 47 3.34 10.89 1.53
CA ARG A 47 3.33 11.83 2.64
C ARG A 47 4.75 12.15 3.09
N GLU A 48 4.91 13.31 3.70
CA GLU A 48 6.13 13.66 4.41
C GLU A 48 5.90 13.49 5.92
N THR A 49 6.75 12.71 6.58
CA THR A 49 6.72 12.50 8.03
C THR A 49 8.12 12.72 8.59
N LYS A 50 8.27 13.67 9.52
CA LYS A 50 9.56 14.03 10.16
C LYS A 50 10.67 14.34 9.14
N GLY A 51 10.35 15.04 8.06
CA GLY A 51 11.29 15.41 7.00
C GLY A 51 11.70 14.26 6.07
N LYS A 52 11.00 13.12 6.14
CA LYS A 52 11.23 11.95 5.29
C LYS A 52 9.98 11.63 4.48
N TRP A 53 10.17 11.31 3.21
CA TRP A 53 9.10 10.89 2.32
C TRP A 53 8.78 9.40 2.51
N GLU A 54 7.50 9.13 2.71
CA GLU A 54 6.91 7.80 2.75
C GLU A 54 5.85 7.67 1.65
N TYR A 55 5.68 6.46 1.14
CA TYR A 55 4.74 6.15 0.08
C TYR A 55 3.86 4.98 0.50
N LEU A 56 2.56 5.09 0.24
CA LEU A 56 1.62 4.01 0.51
C LEU A 56 1.67 3.01 -0.65
N ILE A 57 2.18 1.81 -0.38
CA ILE A 57 2.43 0.79 -1.38
C ILE A 57 1.27 -0.19 -1.43
N LYS A 58 0.70 -0.35 -2.63
CA LYS A 58 -0.21 -1.44 -2.96
C LYS A 58 0.62 -2.63 -3.40
N TRP A 59 0.61 -3.68 -2.58
CA TRP A 59 1.31 -4.93 -2.85
C TRP A 59 0.49 -5.82 -3.79
N LYS A 60 1.17 -6.47 -4.73
CA LYS A 60 0.51 -7.32 -5.74
C LYS A 60 -0.04 -8.58 -5.10
N GLY A 61 -1.33 -8.84 -5.31
CA GLY A 61 -2.03 -10.01 -4.74
C GLY A 61 -2.45 -9.85 -3.28
N TYR A 62 -2.23 -8.67 -2.68
CA TYR A 62 -2.69 -8.33 -1.34
C TYR A 62 -3.87 -7.37 -1.43
N GLY A 63 -4.73 -7.33 -0.41
CA GLY A 63 -5.85 -6.39 -0.37
C GLY A 63 -5.39 -4.93 -0.14
N PRO A 64 -6.20 -3.91 -0.48
CA PRO A 64 -5.85 -2.51 -0.17
C PRO A 64 -5.64 -2.27 1.33
N GLU A 65 -6.31 -3.04 2.19
CA GLU A 65 -6.16 -3.04 3.65
C GLU A 65 -4.77 -3.51 4.13
N GLU A 66 -4.03 -4.23 3.29
CA GLU A 66 -2.67 -4.70 3.58
C GLU A 66 -1.60 -3.73 3.04
N SER A 67 -2.00 -2.58 2.49
CA SER A 67 -1.04 -1.57 2.00
C SER A 67 -0.26 -0.95 3.16
N THR A 68 1.04 -0.74 2.97
CA THR A 68 1.93 -0.19 4.01
C THR A 68 2.61 1.10 3.57
N TRP A 69 2.98 1.93 4.54
CA TRP A 69 3.76 3.14 4.30
C TRP A 69 5.25 2.78 4.31
N GLU A 70 5.87 2.79 3.14
CA GLU A 70 7.28 2.48 2.98
C GLU A 70 8.11 3.76 2.78
N PRO A 71 9.26 3.89 3.45
CA PRO A 71 10.16 5.00 3.21
C PRO A 71 10.70 4.95 1.78
N LYS A 72 11.01 6.12 1.20
CA LYS A 72 11.62 6.22 -0.14
C LYS A 72 12.85 5.31 -0.33
N ALA A 73 13.61 5.07 0.74
CA ALA A 73 14.79 4.22 0.73
C ALA A 73 14.49 2.73 0.45
N ASN A 74 13.28 2.25 0.73
CA ASN A 74 12.85 0.87 0.45
C ASN A 74 12.44 0.67 -1.02
N LEU A 75 12.19 1.76 -1.75
CA LEU A 75 11.63 1.72 -3.11
C LEU A 75 12.68 1.72 -4.22
N LYS A 76 13.92 1.31 -3.92
CA LYS A 76 15.04 1.28 -4.89
C LYS A 76 14.67 0.49 -6.14
N ASN A 77 14.01 -0.65 -5.98
CA ASN A 77 13.61 -1.54 -7.07
C ASN A 77 12.22 -1.20 -7.66
N ALA A 78 11.52 -0.21 -7.10
CA ALA A 78 10.20 0.24 -7.54
C ALA A 78 10.24 1.57 -8.33
N ALA A 79 11.40 1.95 -8.89
CA ALA A 79 11.59 3.22 -9.60
C ALA A 79 10.59 3.45 -10.76
N LYS A 80 10.15 2.37 -11.42
CA LYS A 80 9.11 2.43 -12.46
C LYS A 80 7.77 2.91 -11.90
N HIS A 81 7.37 2.43 -10.73
CA HIS A 81 6.12 2.82 -10.06
C HIS A 81 6.18 4.26 -9.55
N LEU A 82 7.33 4.68 -9.01
CA LEU A 82 7.58 6.06 -8.60
C LEU A 82 7.40 7.05 -9.76
N LYS A 83 8.08 6.82 -10.88
CA LYS A 83 7.97 7.69 -12.07
C LYS A 83 6.54 7.77 -12.60
N LYS A 84 5.82 6.64 -12.60
CA LYS A 84 4.41 6.60 -13.01
C LYS A 84 3.54 7.44 -12.08
N TYR A 85 3.74 7.32 -10.77
CA TYR A 85 3.01 8.07 -9.76
C TYR A 85 3.28 9.58 -9.83
N GLU A 86 4.55 9.99 -9.96
CA GLU A 86 4.93 11.41 -10.12
C GLU A 86 4.30 12.02 -11.37
N LYS A 87 4.31 11.30 -12.50
CA LYS A 87 3.63 11.73 -13.73
C LYS A 87 2.13 11.90 -13.52
N PHE A 88 1.50 10.97 -12.81
CA PHE A 88 0.08 11.06 -12.48
C PHE A 88 -0.23 12.29 -11.62
N LEU A 89 0.58 12.56 -10.58
CA LEU A 89 0.43 13.75 -9.75
C LEU A 89 0.55 15.05 -10.55
N ARG A 90 1.55 15.13 -11.44
CA ARG A 90 1.74 16.30 -12.33
C ARG A 90 0.54 16.51 -13.26
N GLN A 91 -0.01 15.43 -13.82
CA GLN A 91 -1.19 15.54 -14.68
C GLN A 91 -2.41 16.02 -13.87
N LYS A 92 -2.65 15.41 -12.71
CA LYS A 92 -3.73 15.78 -11.79
C LYS A 92 -3.64 17.25 -11.37
N SER A 93 -2.45 17.78 -11.11
CA SER A 93 -2.27 19.19 -10.79
C SER A 93 -2.57 20.11 -11.98
N LEU A 94 -2.15 19.74 -13.19
CA LEU A 94 -2.43 20.51 -14.40
C LEU A 94 -3.93 20.56 -14.70
N ASP A 95 -4.63 19.43 -14.56
CA ASP A 95 -6.07 19.35 -14.79
C ASP A 95 -6.84 20.18 -13.77
N ALA A 96 -6.43 20.15 -12.50
CA ALA A 96 -6.99 21.00 -11.45
C ALA A 96 -6.81 22.51 -11.75
N THR A 97 -5.68 22.91 -12.31
CA THR A 97 -5.42 24.32 -12.67
C THR A 97 -6.19 24.81 -13.90
N LYS A 98 -6.64 23.91 -14.78
CA LYS A 98 -7.42 24.25 -15.99
C LYS A 98 -8.93 24.27 -15.77
N GLY A 99 -9.41 23.70 -14.66
CA GLY A 99 -10.81 23.69 -14.29
C GLY A 99 -11.26 24.88 -13.43
N LEU A 100 -10.39 25.88 -13.24
CA LEU A 100 -10.67 27.15 -12.56
C LEU A 100 -10.83 28.30 -13.55
#